data_AF-A0AAW6YTG6-F1
#
_entry.id   AF-A0AAW6YTG6-F1
#
_cell.length_a   1.000
_cell.length_b   1.000
_cell.length_c   1.000
_cell.angle_alpha   90.00
_cell.angle_beta   90.00
_cell.angle_gamma   90.00
#
_symmetry.space_group_name_H-M   'P 1'
#
loop_
_entity.id
_entity.type
_entity.pdbx_description
1 polymer ?
#
loop_
_entity_poly.entity_id
_entity_poly.type
_entity_poly.pdbx_seq_one_letter_code
_entity_poly.pdbx_strand_id
1 'polypeptide(L)'
;AGACNQALRLDLDPLALSRLARRGSGSATRSIFGGFVEWQKGTGDHDSQAVPFDDANWEVGMVVLALNTKKKAISSRRGMK
;
A
#
# COMPACT_ATOMS: atom_id res chain seq x y z
N ALA A 1 9.09 3.43 -4.18
CA ALA A 1 9.40 3.60 -2.74
C ALA A 1 10.46 2.58 -2.30
N GLY A 2 10.15 1.29 -2.21
CA GLY A 2 11.10 0.26 -1.75
C GLY A 2 12.44 0.23 -2.50
N ALA A 3 12.43 0.05 -3.82
CA ALA A 3 13.66 0.04 -4.61
C ALA A 3 14.46 1.36 -4.50
N CYS A 4 13.78 2.51 -4.39
CA CYS A 4 14.45 3.81 -4.20
C CYS A 4 15.09 3.93 -2.81
N ASN A 5 14.45 3.40 -1.76
CA ASN A 5 14.99 3.35 -0.40
C ASN A 5 16.35 2.64 -0.40
N GLN A 6 16.44 1.51 -1.11
CA GLN A 6 17.67 0.73 -1.28
C GLN A 6 18.70 1.45 -2.15
N ALA A 7 18.30 1.90 -3.35
CA ALA A 7 19.22 2.51 -4.32
C ALA A 7 19.87 3.80 -3.79
N LEU A 8 19.12 4.58 -3.00
CA LEU A 8 19.57 5.85 -2.44
C LEU A 8 20.10 5.72 -1.00
N ARG A 9 20.10 4.51 -0.42
CA ARG A 9 20.53 4.25 0.97
C ARG A 9 19.90 5.23 1.96
N LEU A 10 18.57 5.37 1.87
CA LEU A 10 17.84 6.30 2.74
C LEU A 10 17.60 5.72 4.14
N ASP A 11 17.83 4.42 4.32
CA ASP A 11 17.70 3.69 5.58
C ASP A 11 16.36 3.95 6.31
N LEU A 12 15.29 4.14 5.52
CA LEU A 12 13.95 4.34 6.08
C LEU A 12 13.47 3.05 6.73
N ASP A 13 12.97 3.17 7.96
CA ASP A 13 12.21 2.10 8.57
C ASP A 13 10.92 1.79 7.78
N PRO A 14 10.30 0.62 7.98
CA PRO A 14 9.09 0.23 7.26
C PRO A 14 7.92 1.21 7.41
N LEU A 15 7.78 1.88 8.56
CA LEU A 15 6.72 2.86 8.80
C LEU A 15 6.93 4.13 7.97
N ALA A 16 8.14 4.68 7.98
CA ALA A 16 8.55 5.81 7.16
C ALA A 16 8.45 5.49 5.66
N LEU A 17 8.84 4.27 5.27
CA LEU A 17 8.71 3.80 3.89
C LEU A 17 7.24 3.66 3.45
N SER A 18 6.37 3.20 4.34
CA SER A 18 4.91 3.15 4.15
C SER A 18 4.31 4.54 3.93
N ARG A 19 4.67 5.51 4.79
CA ARG A 19 4.26 6.92 4.63
C ARG A 19 4.74 7.50 3.29
N LEU A 20 5.97 7.19 2.88
CA LEU A 20 6.51 7.62 1.60
C LEU A 20 5.74 6.99 0.42
N ALA A 21 5.45 5.69 0.47
CA ALA A 21 4.72 4.98 -0.58
C ALA A 21 3.30 5.54 -0.77
N ARG A 22 2.61 5.88 0.32
CA ARG A 22 1.28 6.50 0.35
C ARG A 22 1.20 7.76 -0.52
N ARG A 23 2.27 8.57 -0.57
CA ARG A 23 2.32 9.82 -1.35
C ARG A 23 2.28 9.60 -2.87
N GLY A 24 2.75 8.44 -3.35
CA GLY A 24 2.65 8.07 -4.76
C GLY A 24 1.27 7.50 -5.11
N SER A 25 0.80 6.55 -4.30
CA SER A 25 -0.53 5.97 -4.36
C SER A 25 -0.97 5.56 -2.96
N GLY A 26 -2.18 5.96 -2.54
CA GLY A 26 -2.67 5.68 -1.20
C GLY A 26 -2.60 4.19 -0.84
N SER A 27 -3.06 3.31 -1.74
CA SER A 27 -3.04 1.86 -1.51
C SER A 27 -1.64 1.25 -1.40
N ALA A 28 -0.61 1.89 -1.98
CA ALA A 28 0.75 1.35 -1.99
C ALA A 28 1.38 1.29 -0.60
N THR A 29 0.86 2.07 0.36
CA THR A 29 1.27 2.01 1.76
C THR A 29 1.18 0.61 2.35
N ARG A 30 0.12 -0.15 2.00
CA ARG A 30 -0.12 -1.50 2.53
C ARG A 30 0.79 -2.57 1.94
N SER A 31 1.43 -2.29 0.81
CA SER A 31 2.34 -3.23 0.14
C SER A 31 3.78 -3.15 0.67
N ILE A 32 4.04 -2.38 1.72
CA ILE A 32 5.33 -2.37 2.41
C ILE A 32 5.50 -3.58 3.33
N PHE A 33 4.39 -4.14 3.82
CA PHE A 33 4.37 -5.30 4.69
C PHE A 33 3.74 -6.51 3.98
N GLY A 34 4.11 -7.71 4.43
CA GLY A 34 3.40 -8.95 4.08
C GLY A 34 2.18 -9.19 4.98
N GLY A 35 1.49 -10.31 4.76
CA GLY A 35 0.32 -10.68 5.56
C GLY A 35 -0.89 -9.77 5.35
N PHE A 36 -1.69 -9.59 6.41
CA PHE A 36 -2.75 -8.60 6.45
C PHE A 36 -2.30 -7.30 7.09
N VAL A 37 -2.66 -6.22 6.40
CA VAL A 37 -2.15 -4.90 6.66
C VAL A 37 -3.30 -3.91 6.62
N GLU A 38 -3.45 -3.14 7.69
CA GLU A 38 -4.38 -2.03 7.74
C GLU A 38 -3.66 -0.75 7.30
N TRP A 39 -4.35 0.12 6.54
CA TRP A 39 -3.90 1.50 6.38
C TRP A 39 -4.68 2.38 7.35
N GLN A 40 -4.00 2.85 8.39
CA GLN A 40 -4.57 3.80 9.34
C GLN A 40 -4.66 5.18 8.69
N LYS A 41 -5.87 5.77 8.74
CA LYS A 41 -6.13 7.09 8.15
C LYS A 41 -5.23 8.16 8.77
N GLY A 42 -4.99 8.09 10.08
CA GLY A 42 -4.31 9.14 10.84
C GLY A 42 -5.08 10.45 10.89
N THR A 43 -4.44 11.45 11.47
CA THR A 43 -4.86 12.85 11.54
C THR A 43 -4.03 13.75 10.62
N GLY A 44 -2.91 13.25 10.09
CA GLY A 44 -2.03 13.96 9.18
C GLY A 44 -1.02 13.06 8.47
N ASP A 45 0.05 13.66 7.94
CA ASP A 45 1.08 12.90 7.21
C ASP A 45 1.83 11.92 8.11
N HIS A 46 2.00 12.28 9.39
CA HIS A 46 2.86 11.58 10.34
C HIS A 46 2.30 10.26 10.88
N ASP A 47 0.98 10.14 10.92
CA ASP A 47 0.27 9.01 11.51
C ASP A 47 -0.65 8.27 10.49
N SER A 48 -0.65 8.71 9.23
CA SER A 48 -1.33 8.00 8.15
C SER A 48 -0.42 6.96 7.50
N GLN A 49 -0.41 5.74 8.04
CA GLN A 49 0.56 4.70 7.64
C GLN A 49 -0.04 3.30 7.69
N ALA A 50 0.69 2.33 7.14
CA ALA A 50 0.32 0.93 7.17
C ALA A 50 0.79 0.28 8.48
N VAL A 51 -0.07 -0.57 9.05
CA VAL A 51 0.19 -1.36 10.25
C VAL A 51 -0.14 -2.83 9.94
N PRO A 52 0.85 -3.73 9.95
CA PRO A 52 0.57 -5.17 9.88
C PRO A 52 -0.15 -5.61 11.14
N PHE A 53 -1.17 -6.47 11.01
CA PHE A 53 -1.92 -6.98 12.17
C PHE A 53 -2.01 -8.51 12.22
N ASP A 54 -1.66 -9.21 11.13
CA ASP A 54 -1.66 -10.67 11.07
C ASP A 54 -0.74 -11.11 9.92
N ASP A 55 0.07 -12.15 10.13
CA ASP A 55 1.05 -12.62 9.14
C ASP A 55 0.43 -13.45 8.00
N ALA A 56 -0.88 -13.69 8.03
CA ALA A 56 -1.65 -14.49 7.10
C ALA A 56 -1.14 -15.94 6.92
N ASN A 57 -0.61 -16.54 7.98
CA ASN A 57 -0.07 -17.91 8.00
C ASN A 57 -1.13 -19.03 8.03
N TRP A 58 -2.33 -18.75 7.52
CA TRP A 58 -3.45 -19.70 7.42
C TRP A 58 -3.69 -20.03 5.94
N GLU A 59 -4.43 -21.11 5.68
CA GLU A 59 -4.64 -21.65 4.33
C GLU A 59 -5.63 -20.80 3.50
N VAL A 60 -5.25 -19.54 3.21
CA VAL A 60 -6.03 -18.61 2.39
C VAL A 60 -5.69 -18.80 0.92
N GLY A 61 -6.69 -19.20 0.12
CA GLY A 61 -6.62 -19.15 -1.33
C GLY A 61 -7.14 -17.82 -1.89
N MET A 62 -6.50 -17.30 -2.94
CA MET A 62 -7.00 -16.16 -3.71
C MET A 62 -7.22 -16.57 -5.17
N VAL A 63 -8.44 -16.38 -5.66
CA VAL A 63 -8.77 -16.55 -7.09
C VAL A 63 -9.11 -15.19 -7.67
N VAL A 64 -8.43 -14.80 -8.74
CA VAL A 64 -8.68 -13.54 -9.46
C VAL A 64 -9.22 -13.86 -10.84
N LEU A 65 -10.46 -13.45 -11.10
CA LEU A 65 -11.10 -13.59 -12.41
C LEU A 65 -11.18 -12.22 -13.11
N ALA A 66 -10.47 -12.07 -14.22
CA ALA A 66 -10.51 -10.86 -15.02
C ALA A 66 -11.77 -10.83 -15.90
N LEU A 67 -12.79 -10.07 -15.49
CA LEU A 67 -14.06 -9.97 -16.22
C LEU A 67 -14.02 -8.97 -17.38
N ASN A 68 -13.44 -7.79 -17.15
CA ASN A 68 -13.30 -6.74 -18.15
C ASN A 68 -11.90 -6.13 -18.07
N THR A 69 -11.10 -6.37 -19.10
CA THR A 69 -9.71 -5.94 -19.19
C THR A 69 -9.54 -4.62 -19.93
N LYS A 70 -10.63 -3.98 -20.38
CA LYS A 70 -10.58 -2.66 -21.00
C LYS A 70 -10.15 -1.61 -19.99
N LYS A 71 -9.44 -0.59 -20.46
CA LYS A 71 -9.06 0.57 -19.64
C LYS A 71 -10.31 1.24 -19.07
N LYS A 72 -10.31 1.50 -17.75
CA LYS A 72 -11.39 2.23 -17.09
C LYS A 72 -11.53 3.63 -17.69
N ALA A 73 -12.77 4.01 -18.02
CA ALA A 73 -13.09 5.36 -18.51
C ALA A 73 -12.79 6.44 -17.45
N ILE A 74 -13.01 6.12 -16.17
CA ILE A 74 -12.72 6.99 -15.02
C ILE A 74 -11.67 6.31 -14.16
N SER A 75 -10.56 7.02 -13.90
CA SER A 75 -9.52 6.53 -13.00
C SER A 75 -9.98 6.63 -11.55
N SER A 76 -9.47 5.76 -10.67
CA SER A 76 -9.81 5.79 -9.24
C SER A 76 -9.56 7.16 -8.62
N ARG A 77 -8.45 7.82 -8.98
CA ARG A 77 -8.12 9.17 -8.49
C ARG A 77 -9.20 10.19 -8.85
N ARG A 78 -9.81 10.10 -10.03
CA ARG A 78 -10.88 11.04 -10.44
C ARG A 78 -12.23 10.64 -9.87
N GLY A 79 -12.54 9.34 -9.79
CA GLY A 79 -13.84 8.87 -9.29
C GLY A 79 -14.02 8.95 -7.76
N MET A 80 -12.93 9.12 -7.01
CA MET A 80 -12.96 9.27 -5.55
C MET A 80 -12.85 10.73 -5.07
N LYS A 81 -12.68 11.69 -5.98
CA LYS A 81 -12.85 13.12 -5.68
C LYS A 81 -14.32 13.46 -5.68
#